data_AF-A0AAJ4EIU8-F1
#
_entry.id   AF-A0AAJ4EIU8-F1
#
_cell.length_a   1.000
_cell.length_b   1.000
_cell.length_c   1.000
_cell.angle_alpha   90.00
_cell.angle_beta   90.00
_cell.angle_gamma   90.00
#
_symmetry.space_group_name_H-M   'P 1'
#
loop_
_entity.id
_entity.type
_entity.pdbx_description
1 polymer ?
#
loop_
_entity_poly.entity_id
_entity_poly.type
_entity_poly.pdbx_seq_one_letter_code
_entity_poly.pdbx_strand_id
1 'polypeptide(L)'
;MFLAIKGILTKITVDTAKYAGELKKTSKEIGITAENLQIFRYIAKRTGITSEELEKSFKKLRQGISAISYGISNETTEAFNKLEINIKNNEGSLKDTGTIFLELKKSLEQISDETEKNNLIMDIFGSKLGKNLIPMLALSDEEIKKMTNNIKDLGIVSNENVDKTTLLNKKWNEFKHVINITKMNLAPALLPVFESLVSFLEVSLIPINY
;
A
#
# COMPACT_ATOMS: atom_id res chain seq x y z
N MET A 1 14.40 -30.82 11.14
CA MET A 1 14.42 -30.17 9.80
C MET A 1 13.01 -29.89 9.27
N PHE A 2 12.10 -30.87 9.19
CA PHE A 2 10.70 -30.70 8.74
C PHE A 2 9.86 -29.68 9.55
N LEU A 3 9.98 -29.66 10.88
CA LEU A 3 9.26 -28.69 11.72
C LEU A 3 9.71 -27.23 11.50
N ALA A 4 10.99 -27.02 11.17
CA ALA A 4 11.53 -25.70 10.87
C ALA A 4 11.04 -25.20 9.51
N ILE A 5 11.01 -26.07 8.50
CA ILE A 5 10.49 -25.76 7.16
C ILE A 5 8.98 -25.44 7.22
N LYS A 6 8.20 -26.20 8.01
CA LYS A 6 6.77 -25.96 8.24
C LYS A 6 6.50 -24.63 8.96
N GLY A 7 7.32 -24.29 9.95
CA GLY A 7 7.24 -23.01 10.66
C GLY A 7 7.55 -21.81 9.76
N ILE A 8 8.57 -21.91 8.92
CA ILE A 8 8.97 -20.86 7.96
C ILE A 8 7.89 -20.65 6.90
N LEU A 9 7.37 -21.71 6.29
CA LEU A 9 6.34 -21.60 5.25
C LEU A 9 5.03 -21.01 5.77
N THR A 10 4.59 -21.42 6.96
CA THR A 10 3.38 -20.87 7.61
C THR A 10 3.58 -19.40 7.95
N LYS A 11 4.76 -19.02 8.46
CA LYS A 11 5.08 -17.63 8.77
C LYS A 11 5.07 -16.75 7.53
N ILE A 12 5.77 -17.15 6.46
CA ILE A 12 5.80 -16.42 5.18
C ILE A 12 4.38 -16.22 4.63
N THR A 13 3.57 -17.29 4.64
CA THR A 13 2.20 -17.24 4.13
C THR A 13 1.33 -16.28 4.93
N VAL A 14 1.37 -16.36 6.25
CA VAL A 14 0.57 -15.52 7.16
C VAL A 14 1.01 -14.06 7.08
N ASP A 15 2.31 -13.80 7.04
CA ASP A 15 2.83 -12.43 6.97
C ASP A 15 2.50 -11.79 5.62
N THR A 16 2.56 -12.55 4.52
CA THR A 16 2.11 -12.09 3.19
C THR A 16 0.61 -11.78 3.18
N ALA A 17 -0.20 -12.65 3.80
CA ALA A 17 -1.64 -12.49 3.88
C ALA A 17 -2.07 -11.29 4.74
N LYS A 18 -1.35 -11.03 5.83
CA LYS A 18 -1.53 -9.80 6.63
C LYS A 18 -1.13 -8.57 5.85
N TYR A 19 0.05 -8.58 5.20
CA TYR A 19 0.53 -7.47 4.38
C TYR A 19 -0.48 -7.09 3.29
N ALA A 20 -1.02 -8.07 2.57
CA ALA A 20 -2.04 -7.85 1.55
C ALA A 20 -3.34 -7.26 2.14
N GLY A 21 -3.79 -7.77 3.29
CA GLY A 21 -4.96 -7.25 3.99
C GLY A 21 -4.77 -5.80 4.45
N GLU A 22 -3.61 -5.47 5.03
CA GLU A 22 -3.23 -4.12 5.41
C GLU A 22 -3.13 -3.19 4.20
N LEU A 23 -2.48 -3.64 3.14
CA LEU A 23 -2.36 -2.89 1.89
C LEU A 23 -3.74 -2.56 1.31
N LYS A 24 -4.65 -3.53 1.25
CA LYS A 24 -6.02 -3.32 0.75
C LYS A 24 -6.79 -2.34 1.64
N LYS A 25 -6.69 -2.50 2.97
CA LYS A 25 -7.31 -1.59 3.94
C LYS A 25 -6.79 -0.16 3.77
N THR A 26 -5.47 0.04 3.80
CA THR A 26 -4.85 1.34 3.63
C THR A 26 -5.21 1.94 2.28
N SER A 27 -5.08 1.19 1.18
CA SER A 27 -5.39 1.67 -0.18
C SER A 27 -6.82 2.23 -0.26
N LYS A 28 -7.81 1.53 0.32
CA LYS A 28 -9.19 1.98 0.42
C LYS A 28 -9.36 3.19 1.35
N GLU A 29 -8.63 3.26 2.46
CA GLU A 29 -8.66 4.39 3.40
C GLU A 29 -8.09 5.68 2.82
N ILE A 30 -7.12 5.61 1.90
CA ILE A 30 -6.51 6.79 1.27
C ILE A 30 -6.92 7.00 -0.19
N GLY A 31 -7.78 6.15 -0.74
CA GLY A 31 -8.36 6.35 -2.08
C GLY A 31 -7.35 6.16 -3.21
N ILE A 32 -6.40 5.25 -3.00
CA ILE A 32 -5.35 4.90 -3.98
C ILE A 32 -5.50 3.42 -4.34
N THR A 33 -5.00 3.00 -5.50
CA THR A 33 -4.93 1.57 -5.83
C THR A 33 -3.87 0.87 -4.98
N ALA A 34 -4.07 -0.43 -4.69
CA ALA A 34 -3.09 -1.22 -3.93
C ALA A 34 -1.74 -1.32 -4.65
N GLU A 35 -1.74 -1.37 -5.98
CA GLU A 35 -0.55 -1.28 -6.82
C GLU A 35 0.19 0.05 -6.64
N ASN A 36 -0.50 1.18 -6.81
CA ASN A 36 0.14 2.50 -6.66
C ASN A 36 0.66 2.69 -5.24
N LEU A 37 -0.06 2.23 -4.21
CA LEU A 37 0.42 2.31 -2.83
C LEU A 37 1.75 1.56 -2.62
N GLN A 38 1.92 0.39 -3.24
CA GLN A 38 3.18 -0.35 -3.17
C GLN A 38 4.31 0.43 -3.85
N ILE A 39 4.03 1.00 -5.03
CA ILE A 39 4.99 1.85 -5.76
C ILE A 39 5.40 3.07 -4.93
N PHE A 40 4.43 3.81 -4.38
CA PHE A 40 4.74 4.98 -3.56
C PHE A 40 5.45 4.63 -2.26
N ARG A 41 5.10 3.53 -1.58
CA ARG A 41 5.86 3.06 -0.39
C ARG A 41 7.31 2.72 -0.74
N TYR A 42 7.55 2.17 -1.92
CA TYR A 42 8.89 1.89 -2.40
C TYR A 42 9.69 3.17 -2.68
N ILE A 43 9.09 4.13 -3.38
CA ILE A 43 9.69 5.44 -3.65
C ILE A 43 9.98 6.17 -2.33
N ALA A 44 8.99 6.25 -1.44
CA ALA A 44 9.09 6.88 -0.14
C ALA A 44 10.27 6.32 0.68
N LYS A 45 10.43 5.00 0.72
CA LYS A 45 11.56 4.36 1.41
C LYS A 45 12.92 4.79 0.83
N ARG A 46 13.01 5.01 -0.48
CA ARG A 46 14.24 5.46 -1.15
C ARG A 46 14.56 6.93 -0.89
N THR A 47 13.56 7.72 -0.57
CA THR A 47 13.70 9.14 -0.22
C THR A 47 13.69 9.41 1.28
N GLY A 48 13.83 8.36 2.11
CA GLY A 48 13.92 8.47 3.56
C GLY A 48 12.58 8.65 4.29
N ILE A 49 11.46 8.49 3.60
CA ILE A 49 10.10 8.65 4.13
C ILE A 49 9.57 7.31 4.61
N THR A 50 9.04 7.27 5.82
CA THR A 50 8.44 6.04 6.37
C THR A 50 7.09 5.75 5.72
N SER A 51 6.66 4.48 5.74
CA SER A 51 5.31 4.11 5.26
C SER A 51 4.21 4.85 6.03
N GLU A 52 4.41 5.10 7.32
CA GLU A 52 3.44 5.83 8.16
C GLU A 52 3.32 7.30 7.76
N GLU A 53 4.44 7.98 7.51
CA GLU A 53 4.46 9.37 7.04
C GLU A 53 3.83 9.50 5.66
N LEU A 54 4.13 8.56 4.75
CA LEU A 54 3.50 8.49 3.44
C LEU A 54 1.98 8.33 3.58
N GLU A 55 1.52 7.37 4.39
CA GLU A 55 0.09 7.15 4.60
C GLU A 55 -0.61 8.37 5.20
N LYS A 56 0.02 9.04 6.16
CA LYS A 56 -0.49 10.30 6.73
C LYS A 56 -0.58 11.41 5.67
N SER A 57 0.41 11.49 4.79
CA SER A 57 0.45 12.46 3.69
C SER A 57 -0.66 12.22 2.67
N PHE A 58 -0.89 10.95 2.29
CA PHE A 58 -1.99 10.57 1.42
C PHE A 58 -3.36 10.75 2.10
N LYS A 59 -3.47 10.54 3.42
CA LYS A 59 -4.68 10.89 4.19
C LYS A 59 -4.96 12.40 4.13
N LYS A 60 -3.92 13.24 4.27
CA LYS A 60 -4.04 14.70 4.13
C LYS A 60 -4.48 15.12 2.74
N LEU A 61 -3.88 14.52 1.70
CA LEU A 61 -4.28 14.78 0.32
C LEU A 61 -5.75 14.42 0.08
N ARG A 62 -6.20 13.26 0.58
CA ARG A 62 -7.60 12.85 0.51
C ARG A 62 -8.54 13.78 1.26
N GLN A 63 -8.14 14.32 2.40
CA GLN A 63 -8.91 15.33 3.13
C GLN A 63 -9.07 16.61 2.29
N GLY A 64 -8.02 17.07 1.62
CA GLY A 64 -8.06 18.20 0.68
C GLY A 64 -9.04 17.94 -0.47
N ILE A 65 -8.94 16.78 -1.13
CA ILE A 65 -9.86 16.36 -2.20
C ILE A 65 -11.32 16.36 -1.72
N SER A 66 -11.56 15.85 -0.51
CA SER A 66 -12.89 15.84 0.10
C SER A 66 -13.41 17.24 0.38
N ALA A 67 -12.56 18.14 0.90
CA ALA A 67 -12.92 19.53 1.16
C ALA A 67 -13.32 20.25 -0.12
N ILE A 68 -12.56 20.09 -1.21
CA ILE A 68 -12.89 20.63 -2.54
C ILE A 68 -14.23 20.07 -3.03
N SER A 69 -14.46 18.77 -2.86
CA SER A 69 -15.72 18.11 -3.27
C SER A 69 -16.94 18.66 -2.55
N TYR A 70 -16.78 19.11 -1.30
CA TYR A 70 -17.84 19.72 -0.49
C TYR A 70 -17.89 21.25 -0.59
N GLY A 71 -17.03 21.89 -1.40
CA GLY A 71 -16.96 23.34 -1.51
C GLY A 71 -16.42 24.04 -0.25
N ILE A 72 -15.63 23.35 0.56
CA ILE A 72 -15.03 23.90 1.78
C ILE A 72 -13.74 24.63 1.43
N SER A 73 -13.65 25.91 1.78
CA SER A 73 -12.41 26.69 1.64
C SER A 73 -11.50 26.50 2.86
N ASN A 74 -10.23 26.20 2.62
CA ASN A 74 -9.16 26.17 3.61
C ASN A 74 -7.81 26.28 2.90
N GLU A 75 -6.74 26.38 3.68
CA GLU A 75 -5.35 26.48 3.19
C GLU A 75 -4.99 25.41 2.14
N THR A 76 -5.38 24.15 2.37
CA THR A 76 -5.15 23.07 1.40
C THR A 76 -5.94 23.26 0.10
N THR A 77 -7.21 23.68 0.17
CA THR A 77 -8.02 23.87 -1.05
C THR A 77 -7.57 25.11 -1.83
N GLU A 78 -7.10 26.16 -1.15
CA GLU A 78 -6.47 27.32 -1.77
C GLU A 78 -5.16 26.94 -2.51
N ALA A 79 -4.31 26.12 -1.88
CA ALA A 79 -3.10 25.61 -2.54
C ALA A 79 -3.41 24.76 -3.77
N PHE A 80 -4.43 23.90 -3.71
CA PHE A 80 -4.91 23.14 -4.88
C PHE A 80 -5.38 24.05 -6.02
N ASN A 81 -6.11 25.12 -5.69
CA ASN A 81 -6.59 26.08 -6.67
C ASN A 81 -5.43 26.83 -7.33
N LYS A 82 -4.43 27.26 -6.54
CA LYS A 82 -3.21 27.90 -7.07
C LYS A 82 -2.42 26.98 -8.00
N LEU A 83 -2.42 25.68 -7.73
CA LEU A 83 -1.76 24.65 -8.54
C LEU A 83 -2.63 24.13 -9.70
N GLU A 84 -3.84 24.68 -9.87
CA GLU A 84 -4.81 24.30 -10.91
C GLU A 84 -5.14 22.80 -10.94
N ILE A 85 -5.19 22.16 -9.77
CA ILE A 85 -5.39 20.70 -9.66
C ILE A 85 -6.87 20.35 -9.84
N ASN A 86 -7.16 19.59 -10.90
CA ASN A 86 -8.49 19.04 -11.11
C ASN A 86 -8.66 17.68 -10.42
N ILE A 87 -9.54 17.64 -9.41
CA ILE A 87 -9.84 16.42 -8.64
C ILE A 87 -10.73 15.42 -9.38
N LYS A 88 -11.36 15.82 -10.49
CA LYS A 88 -12.25 14.98 -11.31
C LYS A 88 -11.61 14.65 -12.66
N ASN A 89 -11.88 13.44 -13.15
CA ASN A 89 -11.55 13.06 -14.51
C ASN A 89 -12.56 13.63 -15.51
N ASN A 90 -12.33 13.38 -16.80
CA ASN A 90 -13.20 13.84 -17.89
C ASN A 90 -14.62 13.28 -17.83
N GLU A 91 -14.82 12.18 -17.10
CA GLU A 91 -16.11 11.51 -16.89
C GLU A 91 -16.85 12.04 -15.64
N GLY A 92 -16.27 13.02 -14.93
CA GLY A 92 -16.83 13.62 -13.72
C GLY A 92 -16.62 12.81 -12.43
N SER A 93 -15.93 11.67 -12.51
CA SER A 93 -15.56 10.85 -11.35
C SER A 93 -14.30 11.37 -10.66
N LEU A 94 -14.20 11.20 -9.33
CA LEU A 94 -12.98 11.56 -8.60
C LEU A 94 -11.79 10.71 -9.07
N LYS A 95 -10.66 11.36 -9.34
CA LYS A 95 -9.40 10.66 -9.63
C LYS A 95 -8.90 9.95 -8.38
N ASP A 96 -8.10 8.90 -8.57
CA ASP A 96 -7.41 8.29 -7.44
C ASP A 96 -6.37 9.26 -6.85
N THR A 97 -6.16 9.14 -5.54
CA THR A 97 -5.26 10.03 -4.79
C THR A 97 -3.81 9.95 -5.31
N GLY A 98 -3.39 8.82 -5.87
CA GLY A 98 -2.07 8.65 -6.49
C GLY A 98 -1.90 9.48 -7.76
N THR A 99 -2.91 9.48 -8.63
CA THR A 99 -2.92 10.35 -9.82
C THR A 99 -2.86 11.82 -9.44
N ILE A 100 -3.69 12.25 -8.47
CA ILE A 100 -3.69 13.64 -8.00
C ILE A 100 -2.33 14.03 -7.40
N PHE A 101 -1.68 13.13 -6.66
CA PHE A 101 -0.33 13.36 -6.13
C PHE A 101 0.70 13.62 -7.25
N LEU A 102 0.64 12.86 -8.35
CA LEU A 102 1.54 13.04 -9.49
C LEU A 102 1.24 14.34 -10.26
N GLU A 103 -0.04 14.71 -10.42
CA GLU A 103 -0.42 15.99 -11.02
C GLU A 103 0.07 17.17 -10.16
N LEU A 104 -0.10 17.07 -8.84
CA LEU A 104 0.39 18.05 -7.87
C LEU A 104 1.91 18.23 -7.98
N LYS A 105 2.67 17.13 -8.02
CA LYS A 105 4.11 17.17 -8.26
C LYS A 105 4.43 17.95 -9.55
N LYS A 106 3.76 17.63 -10.66
CA LYS A 106 4.01 18.29 -11.95
C LYS A 106 3.71 19.79 -11.91
N SER A 107 2.63 20.21 -11.25
CA SER A 107 2.32 21.63 -11.07
C SER A 107 3.38 22.32 -10.20
N LEU A 108 3.84 21.68 -9.12
CA LEU A 108 4.92 22.21 -8.29
C LEU A 108 6.24 22.36 -9.06
N GLU A 109 6.55 21.45 -9.99
CA GLU A 109 7.76 21.55 -10.82
C GLU A 109 7.77 22.79 -11.73
N GLN A 110 6.60 23.36 -12.06
CA GLN A 110 6.49 24.60 -12.86
C GLN A 110 6.79 25.87 -12.04
N ILE A 111 6.91 25.77 -10.73
CA ILE A 111 7.16 26.90 -9.84
C ILE A 111 8.68 27.11 -9.71
N SER A 112 9.17 28.24 -10.21
CA SER A 112 10.60 28.60 -10.13
C SER A 112 11.03 29.05 -8.74
N ASP A 113 10.14 29.68 -7.97
CA ASP A 113 10.45 30.13 -6.61
C ASP A 113 10.36 28.95 -5.62
N GLU A 114 11.51 28.53 -5.11
CA GLU A 114 11.61 27.42 -4.16
C GLU A 114 10.91 27.71 -2.81
N THR A 115 10.82 28.98 -2.41
CA THR A 115 10.12 29.34 -1.17
C THR A 115 8.62 29.18 -1.34
N GLU A 116 8.07 29.69 -2.44
CA GLU A 116 6.66 29.54 -2.80
C GLU A 116 6.28 28.06 -2.95
N LYS A 117 7.09 27.29 -3.69
CA LYS A 117 6.91 25.84 -3.85
C LYS A 117 6.87 25.12 -2.51
N ASN A 118 7.82 25.40 -1.62
CA ASN A 118 7.88 24.78 -0.30
C ASN A 118 6.69 25.18 0.58
N ASN A 119 6.22 26.43 0.51
CA ASN A 119 5.04 26.87 1.23
C ASN A 119 3.80 26.11 0.75
N LEU A 120 3.57 25.98 -0.57
CA LEU A 120 2.45 25.22 -1.12
C LEU A 120 2.48 23.74 -0.68
N ILE A 121 3.66 23.13 -0.62
CA ILE A 121 3.81 21.77 -0.08
C ILE A 121 3.37 21.71 1.39
N MET A 122 3.74 22.71 2.20
CA MET A 122 3.35 22.79 3.61
C MET A 122 1.85 23.08 3.77
N ASP A 123 1.25 23.91 2.93
CA ASP A 123 -0.19 24.22 2.92
C ASP A 123 -1.03 22.97 2.63
N ILE A 124 -0.51 22.08 1.78
CA ILE A 124 -1.19 20.85 1.38
C ILE A 124 -1.03 19.74 2.42
N PHE A 125 0.21 19.49 2.87
CA PHE A 125 0.53 18.33 3.68
C PHE A 125 0.69 18.65 5.18
N GLY A 126 0.73 19.94 5.53
CA GLY A 126 1.13 20.45 6.83
C GLY A 126 2.65 20.56 6.96
N SER A 127 3.13 21.47 7.82
CA SER A 127 4.56 21.84 7.87
C SER A 127 5.51 20.65 8.15
N LYS A 128 5.09 19.67 8.95
CA LYS A 128 5.94 18.51 9.28
C LYS A 128 6.01 17.51 8.14
N LEU A 129 4.85 17.05 7.64
CA LEU A 129 4.81 16.05 6.57
C LEU A 129 5.27 16.65 5.24
N GLY A 130 4.90 17.90 4.96
CA GLY A 130 5.31 18.63 3.77
C GLY A 130 6.83 18.70 3.65
N LYS A 131 7.54 19.11 4.71
CA LYS A 131 9.01 19.12 4.74
C LYS A 131 9.62 17.74 4.45
N ASN A 132 9.03 16.68 5.01
CA ASN A 132 9.53 15.32 4.81
C ASN A 132 9.28 14.81 3.39
N LEU A 133 8.28 15.33 2.68
CA LEU A 133 7.95 14.95 1.30
C LEU A 133 8.80 15.65 0.25
N ILE A 134 9.48 16.75 0.57
CA ILE A 134 10.26 17.54 -0.40
C ILE A 134 11.22 16.65 -1.23
N PRO A 135 12.03 15.76 -0.64
CA PRO A 135 12.94 14.91 -1.43
C PRO A 135 12.21 13.97 -2.39
N MET A 136 11.01 13.53 -2.05
CA MET A 136 10.17 12.69 -2.91
C MET A 136 9.50 13.47 -4.04
N LEU A 137 9.07 14.70 -3.76
CA LEU A 137 8.48 15.60 -4.75
C LEU A 137 9.52 16.15 -5.72
N ALA A 138 10.78 16.22 -5.31
CA ALA A 138 11.91 16.65 -6.15
C ALA A 138 12.43 15.57 -7.12
N LEU A 139 11.95 14.33 -7.01
CA LEU A 139 12.33 13.27 -7.96
C LEU A 139 11.86 13.61 -9.36
N SER A 140 12.72 13.44 -10.35
CA SER A 140 12.32 13.56 -11.75
C SER A 140 11.34 12.46 -12.18
N ASP A 141 10.57 12.72 -13.23
CA ASP A 141 9.68 11.71 -13.84
C ASP A 141 10.45 10.46 -14.29
N GLU A 142 11.71 10.62 -14.71
CA GLU A 142 12.61 9.52 -15.08
C GLU A 142 12.99 8.65 -13.87
N GLU A 143 13.31 9.28 -12.73
CA GLU A 143 13.61 8.56 -11.49
C GLU A 143 12.40 7.80 -10.97
N ILE A 144 11.22 8.42 -10.96
CA ILE A 144 9.96 7.78 -10.57
C ILE A 144 9.67 6.58 -11.48
N LYS A 145 9.81 6.76 -12.82
CA LYS A 145 9.60 5.69 -13.80
C LYS A 145 10.58 4.54 -13.58
N LYS A 146 11.87 4.84 -13.37
CA LYS A 146 12.89 3.83 -13.07
C LYS A 146 12.57 3.05 -11.79
N MET A 147 12.18 3.73 -10.72
CA MET A 147 11.80 3.07 -9.46
C MET A 147 10.53 2.22 -9.62
N THR A 148 9.56 2.69 -10.42
CA THR A 148 8.33 1.97 -10.73
C THR A 148 8.62 0.69 -11.51
N ASN A 149 9.47 0.75 -12.53
CA ASN A 149 9.87 -0.44 -13.29
C ASN A 149 10.61 -1.43 -12.39
N ASN A 150 11.57 -0.96 -11.58
CA ASN A 150 12.32 -1.83 -10.67
C ASN A 150 11.40 -2.63 -9.73
N ILE A 151 10.36 -2.02 -9.14
CA ILE A 151 9.46 -2.75 -8.24
C ILE A 151 8.51 -3.70 -8.99
N LYS A 152 8.15 -3.37 -10.23
CA LYS A 152 7.37 -4.26 -11.11
C LYS A 152 8.19 -5.48 -11.52
N ASP A 153 9.45 -5.28 -11.91
CA ASP A 153 10.38 -6.35 -12.30
C ASP A 153 10.68 -7.31 -11.14
N LEU A 154 10.67 -6.80 -9.90
CA LEU A 154 10.82 -7.63 -8.70
C LEU A 154 9.58 -8.50 -8.40
N GLY A 155 8.49 -8.38 -9.16
CA GLY A 155 7.26 -9.15 -8.94
C GLY A 155 6.53 -8.80 -7.63
N ILE A 156 6.94 -7.71 -6.96
CA ILE A 156 6.36 -7.24 -5.70
C ILE A 156 4.97 -6.63 -5.97
N VAL A 157 4.79 -6.01 -7.14
CA VAL A 157 3.51 -5.44 -7.57
C VAL A 157 2.69 -6.50 -8.32
N SER A 158 1.74 -7.17 -7.65
CA SER A 158 0.65 -7.85 -8.37
C SER A 158 -0.67 -7.81 -7.59
N ASN A 159 -1.73 -7.33 -8.25
CA ASN A 159 -3.09 -7.33 -7.67
C ASN A 159 -3.61 -8.77 -7.45
N GLU A 160 -3.17 -9.72 -8.27
CA GLU A 160 -3.58 -11.14 -8.19
C GLU A 160 -3.11 -11.82 -6.89
N ASN A 161 -1.90 -11.47 -6.41
CA ASN A 161 -1.39 -11.96 -5.14
C ASN A 161 -2.16 -11.37 -3.96
N VAL A 162 -2.57 -10.09 -4.03
CA VAL A 162 -3.25 -9.38 -2.93
C VAL A 162 -4.63 -9.98 -2.64
N ASP A 163 -5.44 -10.29 -3.64
CA ASP A 163 -6.79 -10.84 -3.41
C ASP A 163 -6.76 -12.32 -2.95
N LYS A 164 -5.91 -13.16 -3.56
CA LYS A 164 -5.72 -14.56 -3.13
C LYS A 164 -5.20 -14.66 -1.69
N THR A 165 -4.26 -13.80 -1.31
CA THR A 165 -3.67 -13.78 0.04
C THR A 165 -4.60 -13.13 1.08
N THR A 166 -5.44 -12.18 0.70
CA THR A 166 -6.47 -11.62 1.61
C THR A 166 -7.50 -12.68 2.00
N LEU A 167 -7.99 -13.49 1.05
CA LEU A 167 -8.90 -14.61 1.32
C LEU A 167 -8.25 -15.64 2.26
N LEU A 168 -6.97 -15.92 2.05
CA LEU A 168 -6.20 -16.82 2.90
C LEU A 168 -6.03 -16.29 4.33
N ASN A 169 -5.75 -15.00 4.52
CA ASN A 169 -5.67 -14.38 5.86
C ASN A 169 -6.99 -14.54 6.61
N LYS A 170 -8.12 -14.30 5.92
CA LYS A 170 -9.45 -14.43 6.50
C LYS A 170 -9.70 -15.87 6.97
N LYS A 171 -9.47 -16.86 6.09
CA LYS A 171 -9.60 -18.29 6.42
C LYS A 171 -8.68 -18.71 7.57
N TRP A 172 -7.45 -18.18 7.63
CA TRP A 172 -6.50 -18.48 8.70
C TRP A 172 -6.88 -17.88 10.06
N ASN A 173 -7.41 -16.65 10.07
CA ASN A 173 -7.90 -16.02 11.30
C ASN A 173 -9.17 -16.72 11.80
N GLU A 174 -10.08 -17.12 10.91
CA GLU A 174 -11.23 -17.98 11.23
C GLU A 174 -10.77 -19.32 11.83
N PHE A 175 -9.80 -19.99 11.21
CA PHE A 175 -9.21 -21.23 11.73
C PHE A 175 -8.60 -21.05 13.13
N LYS A 176 -7.81 -19.99 13.35
CA LYS A 176 -7.27 -19.66 14.68
C LYS A 176 -8.37 -19.39 15.71
N HIS A 177 -9.43 -18.72 15.30
CA HIS A 177 -10.57 -18.41 16.15
C HIS A 177 -11.28 -19.69 16.60
N VAL A 178 -11.54 -20.62 15.67
CA VAL A 178 -12.10 -21.96 15.96
C VAL A 178 -11.19 -22.75 16.92
N ILE A 179 -9.88 -22.76 16.69
CA ILE A 179 -8.92 -23.43 17.60
C ILE A 179 -8.91 -22.80 19.00
N ASN A 180 -9.00 -21.47 19.09
CA ASN A 180 -8.96 -20.77 20.37
C ASN A 180 -10.26 -20.93 21.18
N ILE A 181 -11.41 -21.06 20.52
CA ILE A 181 -12.71 -21.27 21.18
C ILE A 181 -12.87 -22.72 21.66
N THR A 182 -12.19 -23.70 21.03
CA THR A 182 -12.43 -25.13 21.27
C THR A 182 -11.14 -25.87 21.68
N LYS A 183 -10.41 -25.36 22.68
CA LYS A 183 -9.10 -25.92 23.10
C LYS A 183 -9.13 -27.35 23.68
N MET A 184 -10.30 -27.96 23.92
CA MET A 184 -10.37 -29.26 24.63
C MET A 184 -10.80 -30.46 23.75
N ASN A 185 -11.37 -30.28 22.55
CA ASN A 185 -11.94 -31.39 21.74
C ASN A 185 -11.50 -31.44 20.26
N LEU A 186 -10.60 -30.57 19.80
CA LEU A 186 -10.26 -30.46 18.37
C LEU A 186 -9.11 -31.36 17.89
N ALA A 187 -8.34 -32.00 18.78
CA ALA A 187 -7.19 -32.79 18.37
C ALA A 187 -7.54 -33.90 17.35
N PRO A 188 -8.64 -34.66 17.50
CA PRO A 188 -9.06 -35.65 16.49
C PRO A 188 -9.59 -35.01 15.20
N ALA A 189 -10.25 -33.84 15.29
CA ALA A 189 -10.82 -33.15 14.13
C ALA A 189 -9.75 -32.48 13.24
N LEU A 190 -8.57 -32.18 13.81
CA LEU A 190 -7.44 -31.59 13.10
C LEU A 190 -6.51 -32.64 12.46
N LEU A 191 -6.62 -33.92 12.85
CA LEU A 191 -5.80 -35.02 12.33
C LEU A 191 -5.78 -35.08 10.78
N PRO A 192 -6.94 -35.06 10.09
CA PRO A 192 -6.99 -35.16 8.63
C PRO A 192 -6.34 -33.97 7.91
N VAL A 193 -6.40 -32.78 8.53
CA VAL A 193 -5.77 -31.56 8.02
C VAL A 193 -4.26 -31.66 8.15
N PHE A 194 -3.78 -32.21 9.27
CA PHE A 194 -2.35 -32.45 9.48
C PHE A 194 -1.81 -33.53 8.53
N GLU A 195 -2.54 -34.62 8.31
CA GLU A 195 -2.16 -35.67 7.36
C GLU A 195 -2.08 -35.14 5.92
N SER A 196 -3.09 -34.38 5.48
CA SER A 196 -3.10 -33.76 4.14
C SER A 196 -1.92 -32.81 3.91
N LEU A 197 -1.54 -32.03 4.95
CA LEU A 197 -0.39 -31.14 4.90
C LEU A 197 0.94 -31.90 4.82
N VAL A 198 1.08 -33.01 5.55
CA VAL A 198 2.28 -33.85 5.50
C VAL A 198 2.42 -34.47 4.12
N SER A 199 1.35 -35.04 3.56
CA SER A 199 1.38 -35.63 2.21
C SER A 199 1.71 -34.61 1.13
N PHE A 200 1.15 -33.40 1.19
CA PHE A 200 1.48 -32.33 0.24
C PHE A 200 2.96 -31.95 0.27
N LEU A 201 3.55 -31.87 1.47
CA LEU A 201 4.96 -31.51 1.67
C LEU A 201 5.89 -32.64 1.24
N GLU A 202 5.54 -33.91 1.46
CA GLU A 202 6.30 -35.06 0.97
C GLU A 202 6.35 -35.09 -0.56
N VAL A 203 5.20 -34.88 -1.22
CA VAL A 203 5.09 -34.85 -2.69
C VAL A 203 5.82 -33.64 -3.30
N SER A 204 5.85 -32.50 -2.61
CA SER A 204 6.43 -31.25 -3.14
C SER A 204 7.92 -31.07 -2.83
N LEU A 205 8.46 -31.71 -1.79
CA LEU A 205 9.86 -31.56 -1.36
C LEU A 205 10.72 -32.81 -1.61
N ILE A 206 10.12 -33.97 -1.87
CA ILE A 206 10.83 -35.17 -2.31
C ILE A 206 10.42 -35.41 -3.76
N PRO A 207 11.24 -35.02 -4.76
CA PRO A 207 10.97 -35.45 -6.12
C PRO A 207 11.05 -36.97 -6.14
N ILE A 208 9.98 -37.61 -6.62
CA ILE A 208 9.96 -39.04 -6.94
C ILE A 208 10.96 -39.22 -8.09
N ASN A 209 12.22 -39.50 -7.75
CA ASN A 209 13.16 -40.07 -8.71
C ASN A 209 12.77 -41.54 -8.87
N TYR A 210 12.21 -41.86 -10.04
CA TYR A 210 12.06 -43.24 -10.52
C TYR A 210 13.43 -43.91 -10.69
#